data_AF-A0A953WAL2-F1
#
_entry.id   AF-A0A953WAL2-F1
#
_cell.length_a   1.000
_cell.length_b   1.000
_cell.length_c   1.000
_cell.angle_alpha   90.00
_cell.angle_beta   90.00
_cell.angle_gamma   90.00
#
_symmetry.space_group_name_H-M   'P 1'
#
loop_
_entity.id
_entity.type
_entity.pdbx_description
1 polymer ?
#
loop_
_entity_poly.entity_id
_entity_poly.type
_entity_poly.pdbx_seq_one_letter_code
_entity_poly.pdbx_strand_id
1 'polypeptide(L)'
;MSALTFANPLMLAALAALPVIWLLLRATPPSPSRVKFPAFILLRRLARTEETPDKTPWWLLALRLLIAGLVIAGLAGPALNAPPPTTATGPVIIVVDNSWAAAANWDKRQTAISNIANDIARTDANAYLIATAGGDEQLAPMSGEDLKRAAEKLAPQPILPDLAAA
;
A
#
# COMPACT_ATOMS: atom_id res chain seq x y z
N MET A 1 -9.75 12.50 17.83
CA MET A 1 -8.38 12.85 17.41
C MET A 1 -7.91 11.75 16.48
N SER A 2 -7.60 12.05 15.23
CA SER A 2 -7.14 11.04 14.27
C SER A 2 -5.67 10.69 14.54
N ALA A 3 -5.37 9.41 14.77
CA ALA A 3 -4.00 8.95 14.96
C ALA A 3 -3.43 8.41 13.64
N LEU A 4 -2.26 8.89 13.24
CA LEU A 4 -1.50 8.34 12.10
C LEU A 4 -0.55 7.27 12.61
N THR A 5 -0.68 6.05 12.09
CA THR A 5 0.16 4.90 12.45
C THR A 5 0.92 4.40 11.23
N PHE A 6 2.12 3.84 11.41
CA PHE A 6 2.92 3.27 10.33
C PHE A 6 3.15 1.78 10.59
N ALA A 7 2.91 0.95 9.57
CA ALA A 7 3.18 -0.49 9.65
C ALA A 7 4.67 -0.80 9.83
N ASN A 8 5.53 -0.05 9.13
CA ASN A 8 6.99 -0.19 9.19
C ASN A 8 7.65 1.16 9.51
N PRO A 9 7.63 1.62 10.78
CA PRO A 9 8.14 2.94 11.14
C PRO A 9 9.63 3.13 10.84
N LEU A 10 10.42 2.05 10.89
CA LEU A 10 11.85 2.07 10.53
C LEU A 10 12.08 2.45 9.06
N MET A 11 11.12 2.22 8.17
CA MET A 11 11.24 2.58 6.76
C MET A 11 11.36 4.11 6.59
N LEU A 12 10.77 4.90 7.49
CA LEU A 12 10.90 6.36 7.47
C LEU A 12 12.35 6.82 7.69
N ALA A 13 13.21 6.01 8.33
CA ALA A 13 14.63 6.32 8.45
C ALA A 13 15.33 6.40 7.08
N ALA A 14 14.80 5.73 6.05
CA ALA A 14 15.31 5.84 4.68
C ALA A 14 15.13 7.26 4.09
N LEU A 15 14.24 8.10 4.64
CA LEU A 15 14.17 9.52 4.24
C LEU A 15 15.49 10.25 4.52
N ALA A 16 16.26 9.81 5.52
CA ALA A 16 17.60 10.34 5.79
C ALA A 16 18.62 10.03 4.68
N ALA A 17 18.32 9.09 3.77
CA ALA A 17 19.13 8.80 2.59
C ALA A 17 18.81 9.71 1.38
N LEU A 18 17.75 10.53 1.43
CA LEU A 18 17.42 11.48 0.35
C LEU A 18 18.57 12.43 -0.02
N PRO A 19 19.38 12.97 0.92
CA PRO A 19 20.55 13.78 0.58
C PRO A 19 21.61 13.00 -0.21
N VAL A 20 21.79 11.70 0.09
CA VAL A 20 22.69 10.82 -0.66
C VAL A 20 22.15 10.59 -2.07
N ILE A 21 20.85 10.31 -2.20
CA ILE A 21 20.16 10.18 -3.50
C ILE A 21 20.31 11.47 -4.31
N TRP A 22 20.12 12.63 -3.69
CA TRP A 22 20.32 13.93 -4.33
C TRP A 22 21.74 14.10 -4.86
N LEU A 23 22.74 13.70 -4.08
CA LEU A 23 24.15 13.82 -4.46
C LEU A 23 24.50 12.88 -5.62
N LEU A 24 23.98 11.64 -5.60
CA LEU A 24 24.13 10.68 -6.70
C LEU A 24 23.44 11.15 -7.98
N LEU A 25 22.22 11.70 -7.88
CA LEU A 25 21.49 12.23 -9.03
C LEU A 25 22.09 13.52 -9.59
N ARG A 26 22.81 14.29 -8.76
CA ARG A 26 23.55 15.49 -9.17
C ARG A 26 24.92 15.16 -9.75
N ALA A 27 25.38 13.90 -9.71
CA ALA A 27 26.67 13.51 -10.30
C ALA A 27 26.67 13.80 -11.81
N THR A 28 27.18 14.97 -12.17
CA THR A 28 27.35 15.39 -13.56
C THR A 28 28.39 14.48 -14.22
N PRO A 29 28.19 14.06 -15.48
CA PRO A 29 29.19 13.31 -16.21
C PRO A 29 30.55 14.04 -16.18
N PRO A 30 31.67 13.31 -16.13
CA PRO A 30 32.98 13.93 -16.25
C PRO A 30 33.03 14.76 -17.54
N SER A 31 33.62 15.95 -17.46
CA SER A 31 33.69 16.89 -18.57
C SER A 31 34.20 16.22 -19.85
N PRO A 32 33.57 16.45 -21.02
CA PRO A 32 33.91 15.75 -22.25
C PRO A 32 35.38 15.97 -22.63
N SER A 33 36.04 14.89 -23.01
CA SER A 33 37.40 14.89 -23.54
C SER A 33 37.49 15.75 -24.80
N ARG A 34 38.35 16.79 -24.78
CA ARG A 34 38.60 17.64 -25.95
C ARG A 34 39.63 16.97 -26.85
N VAL A 35 39.17 16.33 -27.92
CA VAL A 35 40.04 15.76 -28.97
C VAL A 35 40.24 16.77 -30.09
N LYS A 36 41.49 16.99 -30.51
CA LYS A 36 41.81 17.83 -31.69
C LYS A 36 41.36 17.08 -32.95
N PHE A 37 40.26 17.51 -33.56
CA PHE A 37 39.75 16.94 -34.81
C PHE A 37 40.12 17.83 -36.01
N PRO A 38 41.12 17.46 -36.84
CA PRO A 38 41.67 18.34 -37.89
C PRO A 38 40.65 18.76 -38.95
N ALA A 39 39.66 17.91 -39.23
CA ALA A 39 38.62 18.15 -40.23
C ALA A 39 37.53 19.15 -39.77
N PHE A 40 37.64 19.74 -38.57
CA PHE A 40 36.72 20.76 -38.05
C PHE A 40 36.60 22.00 -38.96
N ILE A 41 37.61 22.26 -39.80
CA ILE A 41 37.63 23.36 -40.77
C ILE A 41 36.49 23.23 -41.80
N LEU A 42 36.12 22.01 -42.18
CA LEU A 42 35.02 21.75 -43.13
C LEU A 42 33.64 22.03 -42.51
N LEU A 43 33.53 21.87 -41.18
CA LEU A 43 32.29 22.03 -40.42
C LEU A 43 31.99 23.47 -40.00
N ARG A 44 32.98 24.38 -40.06
CA ARG A 44 32.83 25.81 -39.69
C ARG A 44 31.81 26.59 -40.55
N ARG A 45 31.41 26.07 -41.72
CA ARG A 45 30.41 26.70 -42.60
C ARG A 45 28.96 26.39 -42.21
N LEU A 46 28.72 25.43 -41.32
CA LEU A 46 27.39 25.15 -40.78
C LEU A 46 27.15 26.07 -39.56
N ALA A 47 26.14 26.93 -39.63
CA ALA A 47 25.69 27.71 -38.49
C ALA A 47 25.28 26.73 -37.37
N ARG A 48 26.10 26.64 -36.33
CA ARG A 48 25.91 25.67 -35.26
C ARG A 48 25.13 26.35 -34.13
N THR A 49 23.86 26.00 -34.00
CA THR A 49 23.11 26.25 -32.77
C THR A 49 23.71 25.32 -31.71
N GLU A 50 24.40 25.88 -30.72
CA GLU A 50 24.79 25.14 -29.53
C GLU A 50 23.53 24.77 -28.74
N GLU A 51 22.98 23.59 -28.99
CA GLU A 51 22.06 22.96 -28.04
C GLU A 51 22.89 22.20 -27.01
N THR A 52 23.27 22.88 -25.94
CA THR A 52 23.78 22.26 -24.72
C THR A 52 22.74 22.42 -23.61
N PRO A 53 21.78 21.48 -23.47
CA PRO A 53 21.07 21.31 -22.21
C PRO A 53 21.97 20.49 -21.27
N ASP A 54 23.04 21.10 -20.76
CA ASP A 54 24.07 20.41 -19.97
C ASP A 54 23.73 20.37 -18.46
N LYS A 55 22.61 20.98 -18.06
CA LYS A 55 22.16 20.99 -16.66
C LYS A 55 20.75 20.44 -16.56
N THR A 56 20.62 19.34 -15.82
CA THR A 56 19.32 18.87 -15.33
C THR A 56 18.65 20.03 -14.58
N PRO A 57 17.44 20.46 -15.00
CA PRO A 57 16.69 21.47 -14.29
C PRO A 57 16.51 21.09 -12.81
N TRP A 58 16.76 22.01 -11.89
CA TRP A 58 16.67 21.75 -10.45
C TRP A 58 15.27 21.29 -10.02
N TRP A 59 14.22 21.71 -10.75
CA TRP A 59 12.85 21.28 -10.49
C TRP A 59 12.63 19.79 -10.77
N LEU A 60 13.30 19.21 -11.79
CA LEU A 60 13.24 17.77 -12.06
C LEU A 60 13.92 16.97 -10.94
N LEU A 61 15.00 17.52 -10.37
CA LEU A 61 15.66 16.92 -9.21
C LEU A 61 14.76 16.95 -7.96
N ALA A 62 14.10 18.08 -7.70
CA ALA A 62 13.13 18.21 -6.62
C ALA A 62 11.95 17.22 -6.79
N LEU A 63 11.41 17.10 -8.01
CA LEU A 63 10.36 16.13 -8.33
C LEU A 63 10.82 14.69 -8.09
N ARG A 64 12.03 14.33 -8.51
CA ARG A 64 12.59 12.99 -8.26
C ARG A 64 12.71 12.67 -6.77
N LEU A 65 13.19 13.62 -5.97
CA LEU A 65 13.27 13.44 -4.51
C LEU A 65 11.89 13.35 -3.87
N LEU A 66 10.93 14.13 -4.35
CA LEU A 66 9.54 14.06 -3.88
C LEU A 66 8.93 12.69 -4.19
N ILE A 67 9.11 12.17 -5.41
CA ILE A 67 8.68 10.82 -5.78
C ILE A 67 9.34 9.78 -4.88
N ALA A 68 10.66 9.84 -4.70
CA ALA A 68 11.38 8.91 -3.82
C ALA A 68 10.87 8.98 -2.37
N GLY A 69 10.62 10.18 -1.85
CA GLY A 69 10.05 10.40 -0.52
C GLY A 69 8.64 9.84 -0.38
N LEU A 70 7.78 10.03 -1.38
CA LEU A 70 6.43 9.45 -1.42
C LEU A 70 6.46 7.92 -1.48
N VAL A 71 7.39 7.34 -2.23
CA VAL A 71 7.60 5.89 -2.28
C VAL A 71 8.02 5.37 -0.90
N ILE A 72 9.00 6.00 -0.25
CA ILE A 72 9.45 5.63 1.10
C ILE A 72 8.28 5.75 2.10
N ALA A 73 7.53 6.86 2.05
CA ALA A 73 6.37 7.06 2.91
C ALA A 73 5.28 6.02 2.67
N GLY A 74 4.99 5.66 1.41
CA GLY A 74 4.04 4.61 1.05
C GLY A 74 4.48 3.23 1.55
N LEU A 75 5.77 2.90 1.42
CA LEU A 75 6.35 1.65 1.92
C LEU A 75 6.37 1.55 3.45
N ALA A 76 6.36 2.70 4.15
CA ALA A 76 6.18 2.72 5.60
C ALA A 76 4.76 2.29 6.05
N GLY A 77 3.81 2.20 5.12
CA GLY A 77 2.44 1.75 5.37
C GLY A 77 1.66 2.71 6.28
N PRO A 78 1.41 3.97 5.86
CA PRO A 78 0.67 4.93 6.65
C PRO A 78 -0.80 4.53 6.72
N ALA A 79 -1.35 4.45 7.93
CA ALA A 79 -2.75 4.15 8.17
C ALA A 79 -3.37 5.21 9.11
N LEU A 80 -4.56 5.66 8.75
CA LEU A 80 -5.36 6.57 9.58
C LEU A 80 -6.22 5.73 10.51
N ASN A 81 -6.10 5.95 11.81
CA ASN A 81 -6.86 5.25 12.84
C ASN A 81 -6.79 3.72 12.69
N ALA A 82 -5.58 3.18 12.52
CA ALA A 82 -5.42 1.73 12.42
C ALA A 82 -5.97 1.05 13.69
N PRO A 83 -6.73 -0.05 13.55
CA PRO A 83 -7.04 -0.91 14.67
C PRO A 83 -5.74 -1.38 15.35
N PRO A 84 -5.75 -1.64 16.67
CA PRO A 84 -4.60 -2.23 17.34
C PRO A 84 -4.22 -3.56 16.64
N PRO A 85 -2.93 -3.81 16.42
CA PRO A 85 -2.49 -5.04 15.77
C PRO A 85 -3.02 -6.26 16.53
N THR A 86 -3.45 -7.27 15.79
CA THR A 86 -3.91 -8.52 16.39
C THR A 86 -2.68 -9.25 16.94
N THR A 87 -2.41 -9.12 18.25
CA THR A 87 -1.32 -9.85 18.94
C THR A 87 -1.64 -11.34 19.12
N ALA A 88 -2.66 -11.87 18.43
CA ALA A 88 -3.08 -13.25 18.55
C ALA A 88 -2.07 -14.15 17.82
N THR A 89 -1.29 -14.90 18.58
CA THR A 89 -0.36 -15.92 18.08
C THR A 89 -1.06 -17.25 17.74
N GLY A 90 -2.38 -17.31 17.86
CA GLY A 90 -3.20 -18.51 17.69
C GLY A 90 -4.35 -18.30 16.71
N PRO A 91 -5.20 -19.33 16.49
CA PRO A 91 -6.30 -19.25 15.55
C PRO A 91 -7.28 -18.12 15.90
N VAL A 92 -7.68 -17.36 14.89
CA VAL A 92 -8.59 -16.20 15.06
C VAL A 92 -10.02 -16.62 14.73
N ILE A 93 -10.97 -16.37 15.61
CA ILE A 93 -12.40 -16.57 15.32
C ILE A 93 -13.03 -15.20 15.09
N ILE A 94 -13.67 -15.04 13.92
CA ILE A 94 -14.36 -13.82 13.52
C ILE A 94 -15.85 -14.09 13.56
N VAL A 95 -16.57 -13.41 14.44
CA VAL A 95 -18.03 -13.45 14.50
C VAL A 95 -18.59 -12.18 13.89
N VAL A 96 -19.39 -12.30 12.84
CA VAL A 96 -19.93 -11.22 12.03
C VAL A 96 -21.43 -11.18 12.20
N ASP A 97 -21.92 -10.08 12.78
CA ASP A 97 -23.34 -9.78 12.71
C ASP A 97 -23.72 -9.41 11.26
N ASN A 98 -24.44 -10.31 10.60
CA ASN A 98 -24.98 -10.16 9.25
C ASN A 98 -26.51 -10.09 9.24
N SER A 99 -27.14 -9.62 10.31
CA SER A 99 -28.59 -9.36 10.34
C SER A 99 -28.99 -8.17 9.46
N TRP A 100 -30.28 -8.00 9.20
CA TRP A 100 -30.82 -6.80 8.55
C TRP A 100 -30.36 -5.49 9.21
N ALA A 101 -30.24 -5.46 10.54
CA ALA A 101 -29.78 -4.29 11.28
C ALA A 101 -28.32 -3.92 10.95
N ALA A 102 -27.51 -4.89 10.51
CA ALA A 102 -26.13 -4.68 10.10
C ALA A 102 -25.98 -4.07 8.70
N ALA A 103 -27.02 -4.10 7.87
CA ALA A 103 -26.97 -3.72 6.46
C ALA A 103 -26.49 -2.28 6.23
N ALA A 104 -26.90 -1.32 7.09
CA ALA A 104 -26.54 0.09 6.94
C ALA A 104 -25.03 0.37 7.06
N ASN A 105 -24.26 -0.52 7.71
CA ASN A 105 -22.81 -0.38 7.88
C ASN A 105 -22.05 -1.59 7.30
N TRP A 106 -22.64 -2.27 6.31
CA TRP A 106 -22.08 -3.51 5.77
C TRP A 106 -20.67 -3.34 5.19
N ASP A 107 -20.44 -2.27 4.42
CA ASP A 107 -19.14 -1.96 3.82
C ASP A 107 -18.02 -1.84 4.86
N LYS A 108 -18.32 -1.26 6.04
CA LYS A 108 -17.36 -1.14 7.14
C LYS A 108 -17.00 -2.51 7.72
N ARG A 109 -17.96 -3.43 7.81
CA ARG A 109 -17.73 -4.80 8.29
C ARG A 109 -16.92 -5.60 7.28
N GLN A 110 -17.25 -5.52 5.99
CA GLN A 110 -16.45 -6.14 4.93
C GLN A 110 -15.01 -5.63 4.93
N THR A 111 -14.83 -4.31 5.08
CA THR A 111 -13.50 -3.70 5.20
C THR A 111 -12.75 -4.22 6.44
N ALA A 112 -13.40 -4.32 7.59
CA ALA A 112 -12.80 -4.85 8.81
C ALA A 112 -12.36 -6.32 8.66
N ILE A 113 -13.23 -7.17 8.10
CA ILE A 113 -12.89 -8.59 7.85
C ILE A 113 -11.73 -8.71 6.86
N SER A 114 -11.73 -7.91 5.78
CA SER A 114 -10.63 -7.90 4.81
C SER A 114 -9.31 -7.45 5.44
N ASN A 115 -9.32 -6.52 6.39
CA ASN A 115 -8.11 -6.11 7.10
C ASN A 115 -7.56 -7.25 7.97
N ILE A 116 -8.43 -7.92 8.73
CA ILE A 116 -8.05 -9.07 9.55
C ILE A 116 -7.51 -10.20 8.66
N ALA A 117 -8.15 -10.45 7.51
CA ALA A 117 -7.70 -11.44 6.53
C ALA A 117 -6.28 -11.16 6.00
N ASN A 118 -5.94 -9.89 5.75
CA ASN A 118 -4.59 -9.49 5.36
C ASN A 118 -3.57 -9.72 6.49
N ASP A 119 -3.95 -9.50 7.74
CA ASP A 119 -3.08 -9.73 8.90
C ASP A 119 -2.80 -11.24 9.07
N ILE A 120 -3.83 -12.07 8.95
CA ILE A 120 -3.73 -13.54 8.98
C ILE A 120 -2.81 -14.05 7.85
N ALA A 121 -2.95 -13.51 6.64
CA ALA A 121 -2.09 -13.88 5.51
C ALA A 121 -0.61 -13.53 5.74
N ARG A 122 -0.31 -12.50 6.54
CA ARG A 122 1.07 -12.11 6.87
C ARG A 122 1.70 -13.00 7.95
N THR A 123 0.89 -13.51 8.87
CA THR A 123 1.35 -14.30 10.02
C THR A 123 1.25 -15.81 9.81
N ASP A 124 0.75 -16.25 8.65
CA ASP A 124 0.46 -17.66 8.34
C ASP A 124 -0.44 -18.33 9.39
N ALA A 125 -1.34 -17.53 9.97
CA ALA A 125 -2.32 -18.01 10.94
C ALA A 125 -3.54 -18.62 10.24
N ASN A 126 -4.34 -19.38 11.00
CA ASN A 126 -5.64 -19.86 10.56
C ASN A 126 -6.77 -19.02 11.18
N ALA A 127 -7.86 -18.85 10.44
CA ALA A 127 -9.06 -18.22 10.97
C ALA A 127 -10.34 -19.01 10.70
N TYR A 128 -11.35 -18.72 11.52
CA TYR A 128 -12.70 -19.25 11.40
C TYR A 128 -13.66 -18.07 11.25
N LEU A 129 -14.60 -18.17 10.33
CA LEU A 129 -15.62 -17.15 10.10
C LEU A 129 -16.98 -17.69 10.54
N ILE A 130 -17.70 -16.88 11.32
CA ILE A 130 -19.03 -17.17 11.81
C ILE A 130 -19.95 -15.97 11.55
N ALA A 131 -21.11 -16.19 10.97
CA ALA A 131 -22.19 -15.27 10.69
C ALA A 131 -23.35 -15.52 11.68
N THR A 132 -23.99 -14.45 12.14
CA THR A 132 -25.07 -14.56 13.14
C THR A 132 -26.43 -14.95 12.55
N ALA A 133 -26.61 -14.82 11.23
CA ALA A 133 -27.85 -15.08 10.51
C ALA A 133 -27.60 -15.98 9.28
N GLY A 134 -28.47 -16.99 9.09
CA GLY A 134 -28.34 -18.01 8.04
C GLY A 134 -27.44 -19.16 8.50
N GLY A 135 -28.04 -20.12 9.22
CA GLY A 135 -27.35 -21.12 10.03
C GLY A 135 -26.74 -22.31 9.29
N ASP A 136 -25.93 -22.08 8.26
CA ASP A 136 -25.13 -23.16 7.66
C ASP A 136 -23.70 -22.69 7.39
N GLU A 137 -22.88 -22.73 8.44
CA GLU A 137 -21.47 -22.42 8.35
C GLU A 137 -20.63 -23.63 8.75
N GLN A 138 -19.90 -24.15 7.77
CA GLN A 138 -18.83 -25.10 8.04
C GLN A 138 -17.67 -24.37 8.70
N LEU A 139 -17.50 -24.62 10.00
CA LEU A 139 -16.33 -24.21 10.77
C LEU A 139 -15.09 -24.98 10.30
N ALA A 140 -14.46 -24.51 9.23
CA ALA A 140 -13.19 -25.00 8.74
C ALA A 140 -12.10 -23.93 8.91
N PRO A 141 -10.85 -24.32 9.22
CA PRO A 141 -9.75 -23.37 9.23
C PRO A 141 -9.56 -22.80 7.82
N MET A 142 -9.49 -21.47 7.74
CA MET A 142 -9.33 -20.72 6.50
C MET A 142 -7.98 -20.00 6.50
N SER A 143 -7.31 -20.00 5.35
CA SER A 143 -6.19 -19.09 5.11
C SER A 143 -6.68 -17.64 5.03
N GLY A 144 -5.78 -16.67 5.13
CA GLY A 144 -6.14 -15.26 4.95
C GLY A 144 -6.78 -14.97 3.58
N GLU A 145 -6.33 -15.63 2.51
CA GLU A 145 -6.95 -15.48 1.18
C GLU A 145 -8.37 -16.06 1.12
N ASP A 146 -8.56 -17.25 1.70
CA ASP A 146 -9.87 -17.90 1.73
C ASP A 146 -10.87 -17.11 2.57
N LEU A 147 -10.41 -16.58 3.70
CA LEU A 147 -11.21 -15.72 4.56
C LEU A 147 -11.68 -14.46 3.81
N LYS A 148 -10.80 -13.84 3.01
CA LYS A 148 -11.16 -12.68 2.18
C LYS A 148 -12.24 -13.04 1.15
N ARG A 149 -12.11 -14.18 0.48
CA ARG A 149 -13.12 -14.69 -0.46
C ARG A 149 -14.44 -15.01 0.23
N ALA A 150 -14.39 -15.53 1.46
CA ALA A 150 -15.59 -15.80 2.25
C ALA A 150 -16.30 -14.50 2.65
N ALA A 151 -15.54 -13.48 3.07
CA ALA A 151 -16.07 -12.17 3.42
C ALA A 151 -16.77 -11.46 2.26
N GLU A 152 -16.26 -11.62 1.02
CA GLU A 152 -16.88 -11.10 -0.20
C GLU A 152 -18.22 -11.79 -0.50
N LYS A 153 -18.39 -13.05 -0.10
CA LYS A 153 -19.63 -13.81 -0.27
C LYS A 153 -20.66 -13.56 0.83
N LEU A 154 -20.25 -13.10 2.01
CA LEU A 154 -21.20 -12.74 3.06
C LEU A 154 -22.06 -11.57 2.60
N ALA A 155 -23.34 -11.67 2.91
CA ALA A 155 -24.32 -10.61 2.70
C ALA A 155 -25.21 -10.45 3.95
N PRO A 156 -25.77 -9.26 4.18
CA PRO A 156 -26.80 -9.07 5.19
C PRO A 156 -28.01 -9.96 4.87
N GLN A 157 -28.49 -10.69 5.87
CA GLN A 157 -29.66 -11.54 5.79
C GLN A 157 -30.81 -11.00 6.65
N PRO A 158 -32.06 -11.12 6.18
CA PRO A 158 -33.22 -10.84 7.02
C PRO A 158 -33.34 -11.92 8.11
N ILE A 159 -33.60 -11.49 9.35
CA ILE A 159 -34.04 -12.41 10.40
C ILE A 159 -35.55 -12.58 10.21
N LEU A 160 -35.96 -13.78 9.80
CA LEU A 160 -37.38 -14.12 9.73
C LEU A 160 -37.91 -14.37 11.16
N PRO A 161 -39.10 -13.85 11.52
CA PRO A 161 -39.75 -14.22 12.76
C PRO A 161 -39.97 -15.73 12.83
N ASP A 162 -39.71 -16.33 13.99
CA ASP A 162 -40.09 -17.73 14.22
C ASP A 162 -41.62 -17.82 14.36
N LEU A 163 -42.27 -18.10 13.25
CA LEU A 163 -43.74 -18.25 13.18
C LEU A 163 -44.21 -19.59 13.77
N ALA A 164 -43.31 -20.49 14.18
CA ALA A 164 -43.67 -21.77 14.80
C ALA A 164 -43.84 -21.67 16.32
N ALA A 165 -43.43 -20.55 16.93
CA ALA A 165 -43.55 -20.29 18.37
C ALA A 165 -44.72 -19.37 18.75
N ALA A 166 -45.59 -19.00 17.79
CA ALA A 166 -46.79 -18.17 17.98
C ALA A 166 -48.07 -18.99 17.78
#